data_AF-A0A4X2M1C5-F1
#
_entry.id   AF-A0A4X2M1C5-F1
#
_cell.length_a   1.000
_cell.length_b   1.000
_cell.length_c   1.000
_cell.angle_alpha   90.00
_cell.angle_beta   90.00
_cell.angle_gamma   90.00
#
_symmetry.space_group_name_H-M   'P 1'
#
loop_
_entity.id
_entity.type
_entity.pdbx_description
1 polymer ?
#
loop_
_entity_poly.entity_id
_entity_poly.type
_entity_poly.pdbx_seq_one_letter_code
_entity_poly.pdbx_strand_id
1 'polypeptide(L)'
;MECFELRGLEQQVVNYGRKEIRSQCLVPFCSHKERGERKTTSRKEELIFAMSDLEKAMMAIIETFHQYSGKEGDKHKLKKSELKELINSELSHFLGEIKEQETVDKVMETLDADGDAECDFQEFVAFIAVITSACHEFFEHE
;
A
#
# COMPACT_ATOMS: atom_id res chain seq x y z
N MET A 1 21.97 -6.90 -14.12
CA MET A 1 22.76 -6.05 -13.20
C MET A 1 22.09 -4.68 -12.97
N GLU A 2 20.88 -4.44 -13.48
CA GLU A 2 20.21 -3.12 -13.42
C GLU A 2 19.25 -2.93 -12.22
N CYS A 3 18.89 -3.99 -11.49
CA CYS A 3 17.95 -3.89 -10.36
C CYS A 3 18.53 -3.28 -9.07
N PHE A 4 19.84 -3.05 -8.97
CA PHE A 4 20.47 -2.56 -7.73
C PHE A 4 20.55 -1.03 -7.63
N GLU A 5 20.59 -0.30 -8.75
CA GLU A 5 20.68 1.17 -8.74
C GLU A 5 19.33 1.85 -8.49
N LEU A 6 18.21 1.22 -8.87
CA LEU A 6 16.87 1.73 -8.60
C LEU A 6 16.54 1.75 -7.09
N ARG A 7 16.99 0.73 -6.34
CA ARG A 7 16.80 0.65 -4.87
C ARG A 7 17.42 1.83 -4.12
N GLY A 8 18.53 2.38 -4.61
CA GLY A 8 19.22 3.52 -3.97
C GLY A 8 18.44 4.84 -4.09
N LEU A 9 17.84 5.10 -5.24
CA LEU A 9 17.05 6.31 -5.51
C LEU A 9 15.67 6.26 -4.84
N GLU A 10 15.02 5.08 -4.82
CA GLU A 10 13.78 4.84 -4.09
C GLU A 10 13.93 5.15 -2.60
N GLN A 11 14.98 4.63 -1.95
CA GLN A 11 15.22 4.88 -0.53
C GLN A 11 15.48 6.36 -0.25
N GLN A 12 16.12 7.09 -1.16
CA GLN A 12 16.44 8.50 -1.01
C GLN A 12 15.20 9.40 -1.13
N VAL A 13 14.28 9.09 -2.06
CA VAL A 13 12.98 9.76 -2.21
C VAL A 13 12.05 9.44 -1.03
N VAL A 14 11.98 8.18 -0.60
CA VAL A 14 11.20 7.76 0.58
C VAL A 14 11.70 8.48 1.85
N ASN A 15 13.02 8.60 2.02
CA ASN A 15 13.59 9.29 3.17
C ASN A 15 13.38 10.82 3.13
N TYR A 16 13.36 11.43 1.95
CA TYR A 16 13.02 12.85 1.79
C TYR A 16 11.54 13.11 2.10
N GLY A 17 10.63 12.31 1.52
CA GLY A 17 9.20 12.37 1.81
C GLY A 17 8.87 12.11 3.29
N ARG A 18 9.51 11.12 3.92
CA ARG A 18 9.31 10.79 5.35
C ARG A 18 9.77 11.92 6.28
N LYS A 19 10.77 12.72 5.91
CA LYS A 19 11.21 13.89 6.70
C LYS A 19 10.24 15.07 6.55
N GLU A 20 9.74 15.31 5.35
CA GLU A 20 8.85 16.45 5.08
C GLU A 20 7.41 16.19 5.55
N ILE A 21 6.86 14.99 5.32
CA ILE A 21 5.55 14.56 5.83
C ILE A 21 5.52 14.59 7.36
N ARG A 22 6.62 14.23 8.03
CA ARG A 22 6.70 14.28 9.51
C ARG A 22 6.76 15.71 10.07
N SER A 23 7.13 16.70 9.25
CA SER A 23 7.10 18.12 9.60
C SER A 23 5.71 18.75 9.37
N GLN A 24 4.91 18.21 8.45
CA GLN A 24 3.57 18.72 8.11
C GLN A 24 2.44 17.94 8.81
N CYS A 25 2.65 16.65 9.12
CA CYS A 25 1.76 15.82 9.92
C CYS A 25 2.03 15.98 11.44
N LEU A 26 1.81 17.19 11.98
CA LEU A 26 1.36 17.36 13.37
C LEU A 26 -0.17 17.14 13.49
N VAL A 27 -0.74 16.30 12.63
CA VAL A 27 -2.07 15.73 12.87
C VAL A 27 -1.91 14.63 13.93
N PRO A 28 -2.59 14.73 15.08
CA PRO A 28 -2.43 13.76 16.14
C PRO A 28 -2.98 12.42 15.64
N PHE A 29 -2.07 11.47 15.36
CA PHE A 29 -2.42 10.06 15.27
C PHE A 29 -2.71 9.60 16.71
N CYS A 30 -3.92 9.90 17.18
CA CYS A 30 -4.31 9.64 18.55
C CYS A 30 -4.75 8.18 18.66
N SER A 31 -3.85 7.32 19.14
CA SER A 31 -4.24 6.07 19.79
C SER A 31 -5.03 6.41 21.04
N HIS A 32 -6.35 6.43 20.97
CA HIS A 32 -7.20 6.36 22.16
C HIS A 32 -8.38 5.42 21.91
N LYS A 33 -8.33 4.30 22.63
CA LYS A 33 -9.45 3.42 22.92
C LYS A 33 -10.38 4.17 23.86
N GLU A 34 -11.49 4.71 23.36
CA GLU A 34 -12.60 5.10 24.21
C GLU A 34 -13.94 4.59 23.68
N ARG A 35 -14.68 4.05 24.64
CA ARG A 35 -15.97 3.39 24.57
C ARG A 35 -17.04 4.48 24.62
N GLY A 36 -17.90 4.58 23.60
CA GLY A 36 -19.10 5.43 23.66
C GLY A 36 -19.38 6.20 22.38
N GLU A 37 -20.55 5.97 21.81
CA GLU A 37 -21.07 6.50 20.55
C GLU A 37 -21.02 8.05 20.48
N ARG A 38 -20.44 8.59 19.39
CA ARG A 38 -20.73 9.94 18.85
C ARG A 38 -20.21 10.06 17.40
N LYS A 39 -21.10 10.45 16.50
CA LYS A 39 -20.85 10.71 15.06
C LYS A 39 -19.58 11.56 14.86
N THR A 40 -18.59 11.04 14.14
CA THR A 40 -17.38 11.78 13.70
C THR A 40 -17.29 11.84 12.18
N THR A 41 -18.43 12.05 11.53
CA THR A 41 -18.54 12.47 10.13
C THR A 41 -18.56 13.99 10.10
N SER A 42 -17.39 14.66 10.04
CA SER A 42 -17.36 16.12 9.78
C SER A 42 -15.97 16.71 9.47
N ARG A 43 -14.84 16.11 9.91
CA ARG A 43 -13.50 16.72 9.72
C ARG A 43 -12.57 15.96 8.76
N LYS A 44 -12.77 14.65 8.61
CA LYS A 44 -12.05 13.84 7.61
C LYS A 44 -12.54 14.17 6.19
N GLU A 45 -13.85 14.32 5.99
CA GLU A 45 -14.45 14.60 4.68
C GLU A 45 -14.11 16.00 4.12
N GLU A 46 -13.97 17.02 4.97
CA GLU A 46 -13.57 18.38 4.53
C GLU A 46 -12.11 18.46 4.06
N LEU A 47 -11.20 17.68 4.66
CA LEU A 47 -9.80 17.63 4.22
C LEU A 47 -9.63 16.84 2.91
N ILE A 48 -10.43 15.78 2.70
CA ILE A 48 -10.40 14.95 1.48
C ILE A 48 -10.76 15.78 0.23
N PHE A 49 -11.65 16.79 0.36
CA PHE A 49 -12.06 17.62 -0.77
C PHE A 49 -10.99 18.63 -1.23
N ALA A 50 -10.01 18.96 -0.38
CA ALA A 50 -8.92 19.88 -0.68
C ALA A 50 -7.68 19.19 -1.27
N MET A 51 -7.64 17.87 -1.26
CA MET A 51 -6.49 17.09 -1.76
C MET A 51 -6.49 17.06 -3.29
N SER A 52 -5.31 17.19 -3.88
CA SER A 52 -5.07 16.90 -5.29
C SER A 52 -5.33 15.42 -5.58
N ASP A 53 -5.55 15.07 -6.85
CA ASP A 53 -5.84 13.69 -7.23
C ASP A 53 -4.68 12.73 -6.91
N LEU A 54 -3.44 13.22 -6.96
CA LEU A 54 -2.27 12.45 -6.55
C LEU A 54 -2.27 12.16 -5.04
N GLU A 55 -2.56 13.17 -4.21
CA GLU A 55 -2.65 13.00 -2.76
C GLU A 55 -3.79 12.03 -2.39
N LYS A 56 -4.93 12.10 -3.11
CA LYS A 56 -6.03 11.14 -2.96
C LYS A 56 -5.60 9.73 -3.35
N ALA A 57 -4.85 9.56 -4.43
CA ALA A 57 -4.33 8.26 -4.84
C ALA A 57 -3.38 7.68 -3.80
N MET A 58 -2.49 8.50 -3.21
CA MET A 58 -1.61 8.06 -2.11
C MET A 58 -2.41 7.62 -0.88
N MET A 59 -3.46 8.36 -0.52
CA MET A 59 -4.36 7.96 0.57
C MET A 59 -5.09 6.66 0.26
N ALA A 60 -5.58 6.49 -0.96
CA ALA A 60 -6.23 5.25 -1.40
C ALA A 60 -5.29 4.04 -1.25
N ILE A 61 -4.02 4.16 -1.67
CA ILE A 61 -3.04 3.07 -1.49
C ILE A 61 -2.88 2.69 -0.01
N ILE A 62 -2.77 3.68 0.89
CA ILE A 62 -2.63 3.46 2.34
C ILE A 62 -3.90 2.82 2.92
N GLU A 63 -5.08 3.35 2.57
CA GLU A 63 -6.36 2.87 3.08
C GLU A 63 -6.66 1.45 2.59
N THR A 64 -6.40 1.16 1.32
CA THR A 64 -6.50 -0.19 0.76
C THR A 64 -5.57 -1.15 1.50
N PHE A 65 -4.30 -0.82 1.72
CA PHE A 65 -3.41 -1.68 2.49
C PHE A 65 -3.99 -2.02 3.87
N HIS A 66 -4.44 -1.01 4.62
CA HIS A 66 -5.02 -1.19 5.95
C HIS A 66 -6.41 -1.84 5.97
N GLN A 67 -7.13 -1.86 4.85
CA GLN A 67 -8.39 -2.58 4.73
C GLN A 67 -8.18 -4.10 4.72
N TYR A 68 -7.06 -4.56 4.16
CA TYR A 68 -6.72 -5.98 4.08
C TYR A 68 -5.77 -6.40 5.21
N SER A 69 -4.83 -5.53 5.62
CA SER A 69 -3.90 -5.82 6.71
C SER A 69 -4.61 -5.82 8.05
N GLY A 70 -4.35 -6.84 8.87
CA GLY A 70 -4.94 -6.94 10.21
C GLY A 70 -6.36 -7.49 10.25
N LYS A 71 -6.84 -8.10 9.15
CA LYS A 71 -7.96 -9.04 9.23
C LYS A 71 -7.55 -10.23 10.10
N GLU A 72 -6.29 -10.66 10.00
CA GLU A 72 -5.73 -11.79 10.75
C GLU A 72 -4.26 -11.56 11.17
N GLY A 73 -3.99 -11.37 12.46
CA GLY A 73 -2.61 -11.29 12.98
C GLY A 73 -2.09 -9.86 13.12
N ASP A 74 -0.91 -9.56 12.56
CA ASP A 74 -0.32 -8.21 12.61
C ASP A 74 -1.13 -7.25 11.73
N LYS A 75 -1.43 -6.06 12.26
CA LYS A 75 -2.21 -5.04 11.54
C LYS A 75 -1.38 -4.23 10.56
N HIS A 76 -0.07 -4.40 10.58
CA HIS A 76 0.88 -3.64 9.78
C HIS A 76 1.52 -4.46 8.66
N LYS A 77 1.15 -5.74 8.54
CA LYS A 77 1.61 -6.65 7.50
C LYS A 77 0.44 -7.41 6.90
N LEU A 78 0.61 -7.84 5.65
CA LEU A 78 -0.33 -8.68 4.92
C LEU A 78 0.17 -10.11 4.94
N LYS A 79 -0.69 -11.03 5.38
CA LYS A 79 -0.45 -12.45 5.18
C LYS A 79 -0.79 -12.85 3.75
N LYS A 80 -0.37 -14.06 3.38
CA LYS A 80 -0.67 -14.66 2.07
C LYS A 80 -2.16 -14.68 1.74
N SER A 81 -3.02 -14.99 2.70
CA SER A 81 -4.48 -14.96 2.53
C SER A 81 -5.01 -13.55 2.27
N GLU A 82 -4.55 -12.57 3.05
CA GLU A 82 -4.95 -11.16 2.92
C GLU A 82 -4.45 -10.56 1.59
N LEU A 83 -3.23 -10.88 1.19
CA LEU A 83 -2.65 -10.48 -0.09
C LEU A 83 -3.43 -11.08 -1.27
N LYS A 84 -3.82 -12.35 -1.20
CA LYS A 84 -4.65 -13.00 -2.22
C LYS A 84 -5.98 -12.27 -2.38
N GLU A 85 -6.64 -11.95 -1.27
CA GLU A 85 -7.91 -11.25 -1.30
C GLU A 85 -7.76 -9.85 -1.90
N LEU A 86 -6.73 -9.10 -1.50
CA LEU A 86 -6.42 -7.78 -2.03
C LEU A 86 -6.25 -7.81 -3.55
N ILE A 87 -5.43 -8.72 -4.07
CA ILE A 87 -5.17 -8.80 -5.51
C ILE A 87 -6.46 -9.12 -6.28
N ASN A 88 -7.25 -10.08 -5.79
CA ASN A 88 -8.48 -10.49 -6.45
C ASN A 88 -9.59 -9.44 -6.38
N SER A 89 -9.62 -8.62 -5.33
CA SER A 89 -10.66 -7.60 -5.14
C SER A 89 -10.30 -6.27 -5.79
N GLU A 90 -9.06 -5.82 -5.66
CA GLU A 90 -8.64 -4.47 -6.06
C GLU A 90 -7.88 -4.45 -7.40
N LEU A 91 -7.22 -5.55 -7.77
CA LEU A 91 -6.30 -5.61 -8.92
C LEU A 91 -6.69 -6.66 -9.97
N SER A 92 -7.92 -7.20 -9.91
CA SER A 92 -8.38 -8.26 -10.82
C SER A 92 -8.33 -7.89 -12.30
N HIS A 93 -8.48 -6.61 -12.64
CA HIS A 93 -8.39 -6.13 -14.02
C HIS A 93 -6.96 -6.03 -14.54
N PHE A 94 -5.97 -5.84 -13.65
CA PHE A 94 -4.56 -5.73 -14.03
C PHE A 94 -3.84 -7.08 -13.99
N LEU A 95 -4.14 -7.90 -12.97
CA LEU A 95 -3.42 -9.15 -12.70
C LEU A 95 -4.25 -10.41 -12.98
N GLY A 96 -5.55 -10.27 -13.25
CA GLY A 96 -6.47 -11.40 -13.30
C GLY A 96 -6.78 -11.96 -11.91
N GLU A 97 -7.70 -12.93 -11.86
CA GLU A 97 -8.06 -13.62 -10.63
C GLU A 97 -7.05 -14.73 -10.30
N ILE A 98 -6.43 -14.66 -9.12
CA ILE A 98 -5.55 -15.69 -8.57
C ILE A 98 -6.38 -16.76 -7.84
N LYS A 99 -6.45 -17.94 -8.44
CA LYS A 99 -7.17 -19.10 -7.86
C LYS A 99 -6.24 -20.01 -7.05
N GLU A 100 -5.08 -20.30 -7.62
CA GLU A 100 -4.10 -21.25 -7.06
C GLU A 100 -3.29 -20.64 -5.92
N GLN A 101 -3.12 -21.40 -4.84
CA GLN A 101 -2.31 -20.97 -3.69
C GLN A 101 -0.83 -20.84 -4.06
N GLU A 102 -0.32 -21.69 -4.96
CA GLU A 102 1.06 -21.65 -5.43
C GLU A 102 1.41 -20.30 -6.10
N THR A 103 0.47 -19.70 -6.82
CA THR A 103 0.68 -18.38 -7.44
C THR A 103 0.80 -17.30 -6.38
N VAL A 104 -0.03 -17.34 -5.34
CA VAL A 104 0.05 -16.42 -4.20
C VAL A 104 1.38 -16.60 -3.46
N ASP A 105 1.84 -17.83 -3.30
CA ASP A 105 3.12 -18.12 -2.65
C ASP A 105 4.30 -17.50 -3.42
N LYS A 106 4.31 -17.63 -4.76
CA LYS A 106 5.34 -17.02 -5.61
C LYS A 106 5.30 -15.49 -5.59
N VAL A 107 4.09 -14.91 -5.58
CA VAL A 107 3.94 -13.46 -5.45
C VAL A 107 4.48 -13.02 -4.09
N MET A 108 4.10 -13.70 -3.00
CA MET A 108 4.61 -13.38 -1.67
C MET A 108 6.14 -13.51 -1.60
N GLU A 109 6.74 -14.58 -2.10
CA GLU A 109 8.21 -14.73 -2.14
C GLU A 109 8.91 -13.61 -2.93
N THR A 110 8.22 -13.02 -3.92
CA THR A 110 8.78 -11.90 -4.69
C THR A 110 8.71 -10.58 -3.92
N LEU A 111 7.69 -10.42 -3.06
CA LEU A 111 7.44 -9.21 -2.28
C LEU A 111 8.17 -9.20 -0.93
N ASP A 112 8.26 -10.37 -0.28
CA ASP A 112 8.87 -10.61 1.03
C ASP A 112 10.40 -10.49 0.94
N ALA A 113 10.88 -9.25 1.06
CA ALA A 113 12.29 -8.92 0.95
C ALA A 113 13.04 -9.13 2.26
N ASP A 114 12.34 -9.05 3.40
CA ASP A 114 12.92 -9.29 4.74
C ASP A 114 12.88 -10.76 5.17
N GLY A 115 12.10 -11.59 4.48
CA GLY A 115 12.04 -13.05 4.64
C GLY A 115 11.16 -13.50 5.81
N ASP A 116 10.20 -12.68 6.24
CA ASP A 116 9.33 -12.98 7.37
C ASP A 116 8.01 -13.66 7.00
N ALA A 117 7.81 -13.96 5.71
CA ALA A 117 6.64 -14.59 5.11
C ALA A 117 5.34 -13.76 5.21
N GLU A 118 5.44 -12.49 5.55
CA GLU A 118 4.38 -11.50 5.45
C GLU A 118 4.84 -10.36 4.51
N CYS A 119 3.92 -9.47 4.15
CA CYS A 119 4.21 -8.34 3.26
C CYS A 119 3.92 -7.03 4.00
N ASP A 120 4.95 -6.26 4.30
CA ASP A 120 4.82 -4.96 4.95
C ASP A 120 4.41 -3.84 3.98
N PHE A 121 4.15 -2.64 4.51
CA PHE A 121 3.73 -1.53 3.66
C PHE A 121 4.78 -1.09 2.64
N GLN A 122 6.08 -1.20 2.95
CA GLN A 122 7.14 -0.82 2.03
C GLN A 122 7.21 -1.81 0.85
N GLU A 123 7.09 -3.11 1.15
CA GLU A 123 7.04 -4.18 0.15
C GLU A 123 5.79 -4.06 -0.73
N PHE A 124 4.63 -3.74 -0.13
CA PHE A 124 3.41 -3.47 -0.86
C PHE A 124 3.53 -2.26 -1.80
N VAL A 125 4.14 -1.16 -1.37
CA VAL A 125 4.32 0.01 -2.25
C VAL A 125 5.28 -0.28 -3.40
N ALA A 126 6.33 -1.08 -3.16
CA ALA A 126 7.22 -1.53 -4.23
C ALA A 126 6.44 -2.37 -5.27
N PHE A 127 5.53 -3.24 -4.83
CA PHE A 127 4.63 -3.97 -5.72
C PHE A 127 3.76 -3.05 -6.58
N ILE A 128 3.11 -2.06 -5.96
CA ILE A 128 2.27 -1.08 -6.67
C ILE A 128 3.09 -0.28 -7.68
N ALA A 129 4.33 0.09 -7.34
CA ALA A 129 5.23 0.75 -8.28
C ALA A 129 5.52 -0.11 -9.51
N VAL A 130 5.83 -1.40 -9.32
CA VAL A 130 6.07 -2.35 -10.42
C VAL A 130 4.84 -2.49 -11.33
N ILE A 131 3.64 -2.65 -10.76
CA ILE A 131 2.40 -2.72 -11.54
C ILE A 131 2.17 -1.42 -12.30
N THR A 132 2.36 -0.28 -11.64
CA THR A 132 2.15 1.04 -12.25
C THR A 132 3.09 1.25 -13.43
N SER A 133 4.37 0.87 -13.29
CA SER A 133 5.35 0.89 -14.38
C SER A 133 4.96 -0.04 -15.53
N ALA A 134 4.52 -1.28 -15.24
CA ALA A 134 4.08 -2.22 -16.27
C ALA A 134 2.83 -1.70 -17.02
N CYS A 135 1.89 -1.08 -16.30
CA CYS A 135 0.74 -0.41 -16.92
C CYS A 135 1.17 0.76 -17.81
N HIS A 136 2.15 1.57 -17.37
CA HIS A 136 2.65 2.70 -18.16
C HIS A 136 3.28 2.24 -19.48
N GLU A 137 4.11 1.19 -19.46
CA GLU A 137 4.69 0.59 -20.66
C GLU A 137 3.61 0.06 -21.63
N PHE A 138 2.50 -0.46 -21.11
CA PHE A 138 1.37 -0.91 -21.92
C PHE A 138 0.71 0.24 -22.69
N PHE A 139 0.69 1.45 -22.14
CA PHE A 139 0.11 2.64 -22.78
C PHE A 139 1.08 3.37 -23.72
N GLU A 140 2.39 3.18 -23.57
CA GLU A 140 3.39 3.79 -24.49
C GLU A 140 3.64 2.96 -25.76
N HIS A 141 3.15 1.72 -25.82
CA HIS A 141 3.28 0.82 -26.97
C HIS A 141 2.02 0.74 -27.88
N GLU A 142 1.03 1.63 -27.70
CA GLU A 142 -0.04 1.88 -28.68
C GLU A 142 0.25 3.07 -29.62
#